data_AF-A0A519UCF2-F1
#
_entry.id   AF-A0A519UCF2-F1
#
_cell.length_a   1.000
_cell.length_b   1.000
_cell.length_c   1.000
_cell.angle_alpha   90.00
_cell.angle_beta   90.00
_cell.angle_gamma   90.00
#
_symmetry.space_group_name_H-M   'P 1'
#
loop_
_entity.id
_entity.type
_entity.pdbx_description
1 polymer ?
#
loop_
_entity_poly.entity_id
_entity_poly.type
_entity_poly.pdbx_seq_one_letter_code
_entity_poly.pdbx_strand_id
1 'polypeptide(L)'
;MKNILLISLLTCGLALPATLRAQEFKMKFNSPTNRKVVLDMRGSDVTVEGYDGDELLIKGSGGYEAPPAGAMGLRPVYSGGTDNTRLGLSVTPAGDNTIRIG
;
A
#
# COMPACT_ATOMS: atom_id res chain seq x y z
N MET A 1 22.70 -11.92 43.11
CA MET A 1 21.29 -11.53 42.85
C MET A 1 21.13 -10.22 42.06
N LYS A 2 22.12 -9.33 42.01
CA LYS A 2 22.04 -8.07 41.23
C LYS A 2 22.07 -8.27 39.71
N ASN A 3 22.68 -9.36 39.25
CA ASN A 3 22.92 -9.63 37.82
C ASN A 3 21.72 -10.31 37.13
N ILE A 4 20.80 -10.88 37.91
CA ILE A 4 19.57 -11.51 37.39
C ILE A 4 18.54 -10.42 37.05
N LEU A 5 18.50 -9.34 37.84
CA LEU A 5 17.66 -8.15 37.56
C LEU A 5 18.06 -7.41 36.28
N LEU A 6 19.35 -7.40 35.94
CA LEU A 6 19.87 -6.79 34.72
C LEU A 6 19.48 -7.57 33.45
N ILE A 7 19.36 -8.89 33.54
CA ILE A 7 18.99 -9.74 32.40
C ILE A 7 17.49 -9.62 32.09
N SER A 8 16.65 -9.50 33.12
CA SER A 8 15.20 -9.25 32.96
C SER A 8 14.87 -7.87 32.39
N LEU A 9 15.77 -6.88 32.55
CA LEU A 9 15.57 -5.54 32.00
C LEU A 9 15.99 -5.45 30.52
N LEU A 10 16.95 -6.28 30.11
CA LEU A 10 17.45 -6.32 28.73
C LEU A 10 16.49 -7.06 27.77
N THR A 11 15.74 -8.05 28.28
CA THR A 11 14.74 -8.79 27.48
C THR A 11 13.45 -8.02 27.24
N CYS A 12 13.14 -7.01 28.07
CA CYS A 12 11.95 -6.16 27.89
C CYS A 12 12.16 -5.04 26.84
N GLY A 13 13.43 -4.70 26.53
CA GLY A 13 13.76 -3.64 25.57
C GLY A 13 13.70 -4.05 24.09
N LEU A 14 13.62 -5.35 23.77
CA LEU A 14 13.57 -5.86 22.40
C LEU A 14 12.15 -6.13 21.86
N ALA A 15 11.11 -5.94 22.69
CA ALA A 15 9.73 -6.01 22.23
C ALA A 15 9.32 -4.67 21.59
N LEU A 16 10.00 -4.27 20.51
CA LEU A 16 9.45 -3.28 19.60
C LEU A 16 8.21 -3.93 18.98
N PRO A 17 6.98 -3.39 19.17
CA PRO A 17 5.87 -3.84 18.37
C PRO A 17 6.27 -3.58 16.92
N ALA A 18 6.38 -4.65 16.13
CA ALA A 18 6.38 -4.55 14.69
C ALA A 18 5.03 -3.95 14.32
N THR A 19 4.95 -2.61 14.34
CA THR A 19 3.79 -1.89 13.84
C THR A 19 3.72 -2.24 12.38
N LEU A 20 2.83 -3.18 12.04
CA LEU A 20 2.38 -3.44 10.68
C LEU A 20 1.95 -2.10 10.11
N ARG A 21 2.84 -1.46 9.36
CA ARG A 21 2.53 -0.25 8.58
C ARG A 21 1.72 -0.75 7.40
N ALA A 22 0.44 -1.02 7.61
CA ALA A 22 -0.51 -1.21 6.53
C ALA A 22 -0.43 0.06 5.67
N GLN A 23 0.15 -0.08 4.48
CA GLN A 23 0.44 1.06 3.64
C GLN A 23 -0.86 1.52 2.98
N GLU A 24 -1.16 2.81 3.19
CA GLU A 24 -2.37 3.46 2.69
C GLU A 24 -1.99 4.45 1.59
N PHE A 25 -2.66 4.35 0.45
CA PHE A 25 -2.59 5.34 -0.63
C PHE A 25 -3.94 6.02 -0.80
N LYS A 26 -3.92 7.35 -0.91
CA LYS A 26 -5.11 8.18 -1.07
C LYS A 26 -4.98 9.05 -2.31
N MET A 27 -6.03 9.08 -3.12
CA MET A 27 -6.14 9.99 -4.26
C MET A 27 -7.55 10.59 -4.31
N LYS A 28 -7.63 11.92 -4.42
CA LYS A 28 -8.89 12.61 -4.59
C LYS A 28 -9.39 12.50 -6.03
N PHE A 29 -10.70 12.37 -6.18
CA PHE A 29 -11.35 12.58 -7.48
C PHE A 29 -11.24 14.06 -7.86
N ASN A 30 -11.21 14.33 -9.16
CA ASN A 30 -11.13 15.68 -9.69
C ASN A 30 -12.49 16.42 -9.61
N SER A 31 -13.58 15.68 -9.41
CA SER A 31 -14.95 16.21 -9.27
C SER A 31 -15.79 15.39 -8.27
N PRO A 32 -16.77 16.01 -7.57
CA PRO A 32 -17.72 15.29 -6.74
C PRO A 32 -18.74 14.45 -7.53
N THR A 33 -18.91 14.69 -8.84
CA THR A 33 -19.87 13.97 -9.69
C THR A 33 -19.18 13.03 -10.68
N ASN A 34 -19.90 12.01 -11.17
CA ASN A 34 -19.42 11.08 -12.21
C ASN A 34 -18.09 10.37 -11.86
N ARG A 35 -17.93 9.93 -10.61
CA ARG A 35 -16.71 9.25 -10.16
C ARG A 35 -16.63 7.85 -10.77
N LYS A 36 -15.48 7.53 -11.37
CA LYS A 36 -15.23 6.22 -11.98
C LYS A 36 -13.87 5.68 -11.55
N VAL A 37 -13.83 4.40 -11.18
CA VAL A 37 -12.59 3.68 -10.92
C VAL A 37 -12.49 2.54 -11.94
N VAL A 38 -11.32 2.38 -12.57
CA VAL A 38 -11.02 1.29 -13.50
C VAL A 38 -9.86 0.49 -12.95
N LEU A 39 -10.06 -0.81 -12.77
CA LEU A 39 -9.06 -1.75 -12.28
C LEU A 39 -8.64 -2.67 -13.43
N ASP A 40 -7.38 -2.60 -13.84
CA ASP A 40 -6.79 -3.56 -14.77
C ASP A 40 -6.21 -4.74 -13.97
N MET A 41 -6.92 -5.86 -13.96
CA MET A 41 -6.53 -7.02 -13.15
C MET A 41 -6.14 -8.21 -14.02
N ARG A 42 -5.06 -8.91 -13.64
CA ARG A 42 -4.66 -10.20 -14.23
C ARG A 42 -4.43 -11.23 -13.12
N GLY A 43 -5.29 -12.25 -13.06
CA GLY A 43 -5.10 -13.40 -12.17
C GLY A 43 -5.14 -13.06 -10.68
N SER A 44 -6.04 -12.16 -10.25
CA SER A 44 -6.18 -11.77 -8.84
C SER A 44 -7.65 -11.60 -8.46
N ASP A 45 -7.96 -11.89 -7.19
CA ASP A 45 -9.26 -11.58 -6.58
C ASP A 45 -9.19 -10.20 -5.92
N VAL A 46 -10.17 -9.34 -6.17
CA VAL A 46 -10.28 -8.02 -5.53
C VAL A 46 -11.61 -7.89 -4.82
N THR A 47 -11.55 -7.49 -3.55
CA THR A 47 -12.71 -7.08 -2.76
C THR A 47 -12.89 -5.58 -2.90
N VAL A 48 -14.09 -5.15 -3.31
CA VAL A 48 -14.47 -3.74 -3.38
C VAL A 48 -15.42 -3.43 -2.23
N GLU A 49 -15.02 -2.51 -1.36
CA GLU A 49 -15.87 -1.99 -0.28
C GLU A 49 -16.29 -0.56 -0.60
N GLY A 50 -17.58 -0.26 -0.44
CA GLY A 50 -18.11 1.09 -0.63
C GLY A 50 -17.64 2.02 0.47
N TYR A 51 -17.11 3.19 0.10
CA TYR A 51 -16.62 4.22 1.02
C TYR A 51 -17.37 5.54 0.77
N ASP A 52 -17.98 6.11 1.81
CA ASP A 52 -18.66 7.41 1.76
C ASP A 52 -17.66 8.56 1.95
N GLY A 53 -16.84 8.81 0.93
CA GLY A 53 -15.83 9.86 0.91
C GLY A 53 -15.61 10.43 -0.48
N ASP A 54 -14.82 11.50 -0.61
CA ASP A 54 -14.45 12.16 -1.88
C ASP A 54 -13.13 11.63 -2.48
N GLU A 55 -12.58 10.58 -1.89
CA GLU A 55 -11.29 10.00 -2.21
C GLU A 55 -11.36 8.50 -2.48
N LEU A 56 -10.43 8.02 -3.29
CA LEU A 56 -10.07 6.62 -3.41
C LEU A 56 -9.06 6.27 -2.32
N LEU A 57 -9.37 5.26 -1.52
CA LEU A 57 -8.50 4.69 -0.49
C LEU A 57 -8.08 3.28 -0.89
N ILE A 58 -6.77 3.06 -1.01
CA ILE A 58 -6.18 1.75 -1.28
C ILE A 58 -5.39 1.31 -0.05
N LYS A 59 -5.68 0.11 0.46
CA LYS A 59 -4.98 -0.50 1.59
C LYS A 59 -4.38 -1.83 1.21
N GLY A 60 -3.10 -2.04 1.51
CA GLY A 60 -2.47 -3.35 1.38
C GLY A 60 -2.92 -4.31 2.49
N SER A 61 -3.23 -5.56 2.13
CA SER A 61 -3.59 -6.63 3.09
C SER A 61 -2.39 -7.31 3.75
N GLY A 62 -1.16 -6.82 3.50
CA GLY A 62 0.07 -7.32 4.12
C GLY A 62 0.85 -8.36 3.33
N GLY A 63 0.40 -8.74 2.12
CA GLY A 63 1.11 -9.67 1.23
C GLY A 63 2.12 -9.02 0.27
N TYR A 64 2.27 -7.70 0.31
CA TYR A 64 3.25 -7.00 -0.53
C TYR A 64 4.65 -7.12 0.08
N GLU A 65 5.55 -7.78 -0.63
CA GLU A 65 6.97 -7.82 -0.32
C GLU A 65 7.71 -6.83 -1.21
N ALA A 66 8.36 -5.85 -0.58
CA ALA A 66 9.10 -4.85 -1.32
C ALA A 66 10.24 -5.50 -2.12
N PRO A 67 10.53 -5.00 -3.35
CA PRO A 67 11.64 -5.51 -4.14
C PRO A 67 12.96 -5.52 -3.35
N PRO A 68 13.84 -6.52 -3.55
CA PRO A 68 15.09 -6.63 -2.81
C PRO A 68 15.97 -5.40 -2.99
N ALA A 69 16.82 -5.08 -2.01
CA ALA A 69 17.64 -3.87 -2.02
C ALA A 69 18.56 -3.74 -3.26
N GLY A 70 19.00 -4.86 -3.84
CA GLY A 70 19.77 -4.88 -5.09
C GLY A 70 18.95 -4.52 -6.34
N ALA A 71 17.63 -4.50 -6.24
CA ALA A 71 16.72 -4.01 -7.28
C ALA A 71 16.37 -2.52 -7.10
N MET A 72 16.95 -1.83 -6.10
CA MET A 72 16.79 -0.37 -6.00
C MET A 72 17.38 0.31 -7.24
N GLY A 73 16.52 1.00 -7.99
CA GLY A 73 16.87 1.64 -9.27
C GLY A 73 16.47 0.82 -10.51
N LEU A 74 16.17 -0.47 -10.36
CA LEU A 74 15.51 -1.25 -11.39
C LEU A 74 14.01 -1.00 -11.29
N ARG A 75 13.39 -0.54 -12.39
CA ARG A 75 11.94 -0.33 -12.43
C ARG A 75 11.24 -1.67 -12.65
N PRO A 76 10.35 -2.09 -11.75
CA PRO A 76 9.46 -3.21 -12.05
C PRO A 76 8.64 -2.85 -13.28
N VAL A 77 8.65 -3.71 -14.30
CA VAL A 77 7.78 -3.58 -15.46
C VAL A 77 6.50 -4.35 -15.16
N TYR A 78 5.60 -3.73 -14.40
CA TYR A 78 4.22 -4.22 -14.31
C TYR A 78 3.45 -3.76 -15.56
N SER A 79 2.47 -4.54 -16.03
CA SER A 79 1.82 -4.24 -17.32
C SER A 79 1.04 -2.91 -17.34
N GLY A 80 0.90 -2.23 -16.19
CA GLY A 80 0.09 -1.01 -16.03
C GLY A 80 0.85 0.29 -15.66
N GLY A 81 2.19 0.28 -15.50
CA GLY A 81 2.97 1.51 -15.27
C GLY A 81 3.98 1.47 -14.14
N THR A 82 4.38 2.64 -13.64
CA THR A 82 5.33 2.79 -12.52
C THR A 82 4.58 2.79 -11.20
N ASP A 83 4.97 1.91 -10.26
CA ASP A 83 4.41 1.89 -8.92
C ASP A 83 4.67 3.23 -8.19
N ASN A 84 3.58 3.94 -7.88
CA ASN A 84 3.58 5.19 -7.13
C ASN A 84 2.87 5.07 -5.77
N THR A 85 2.44 3.86 -5.41
CA THR A 85 1.75 3.54 -4.16
C THR A 85 2.66 2.85 -3.15
N ARG A 86 3.79 2.29 -3.62
CA ARG A 86 4.61 1.26 -2.95
C ARG A 86 3.80 0.07 -2.44
N LEU A 87 2.70 -0.23 -3.13
CA LEU A 87 1.88 -1.43 -2.97
C LEU A 87 2.01 -2.35 -4.20
N GLY A 88 2.93 -2.06 -5.13
CA GLY A 88 3.02 -2.74 -6.41
C GLY A 88 1.95 -2.28 -7.41
N LEU A 89 1.33 -1.11 -7.19
CA LEU A 89 0.24 -0.57 -8.02
C LEU A 89 0.61 0.78 -8.61
N SER A 90 0.25 0.97 -9.88
CA SER A 90 0.31 2.24 -10.59
C SER A 90 -1.07 2.88 -10.56
N VAL A 91 -1.21 4.05 -9.91
CA VAL A 91 -2.47 4.79 -9.84
C VAL A 91 -2.34 6.09 -10.61
N THR A 92 -3.17 6.27 -11.63
CA THR A 92 -3.13 7.47 -12.48
C THR A 92 -4.53 8.04 -12.71
N PRO A 93 -4.67 9.38 -12.75
CA PRO A 93 -5.89 9.98 -13.25
C PRO A 93 -6.02 9.70 -14.75
N ALA A 94 -7.22 9.35 -15.17
CA ALA A 94 -7.65 9.31 -16.55
C ALA A 94 -8.66 10.43 -16.81
N GLY A 95 -9.03 10.64 -18.07
CA GLY A 95 -10.07 11.61 -18.45
C GLY A 95 -11.40 11.34 -17.74
N ASP A 96 -12.29 12.35 -17.75
CA ASP A 96 -13.68 12.21 -17.28
C ASP A 96 -13.83 11.76 -15.82
N ASN A 97 -13.05 12.35 -14.90
CA ASN A 97 -13.07 12.03 -13.47
C ASN A 97 -12.84 10.54 -13.15
N THR A 98 -12.02 9.90 -13.97
CA THR A 98 -11.69 8.48 -13.82
C THR A 98 -10.34 8.33 -13.13
N ILE A 99 -10.22 7.40 -12.19
CA ILE A 99 -8.93 6.93 -11.65
C ILE A 99 -8.68 5.52 -12.18
N ARG A 100 -7.51 5.30 -12.76
CA ARG A 100 -7.08 3.99 -13.29
C ARG A 100 -6.01 3.38 -12.40
N ILE A 101 -6.16 2.10 -12.11
CA ILE A 101 -5.28 1.29 -11.27
C ILE A 101 -4.80 0.11 -12.10
N GLY A 102 -3.49 -0.13 -12.16
CA GLY A 102 -2.88 -1.28 -12.83
C GLY A 102 -1.50 -1.64 -12.32
#